data_AF-A0A327VYL9-F1
#
_entry.id   AF-A0A327VYL9-F1
#
_cell.length_a   1.000
_cell.length_b   1.000
_cell.length_c   1.000
_cell.angle_alpha   90.00
_cell.angle_beta   90.00
_cell.angle_gamma   90.00
#
_symmetry.space_group_name_H-M   'P 1'
#
loop_
_entity.id
_entity.type
_entity.pdbx_description
1 polymer ?
#
loop_
_entity_poly.entity_id
_entity_poly.type
_entity_poly.pdbx_seq_one_letter_code
_entity_poly.pdbx_strand_id
1 'polypeptide(L)'
;MNLNRTLAVLAVSAATVPALALAATPAFATANSPATLSSQESQETQETQDRPTYAELQKTAADADAAYETAAAAKKDGLEKVRATLDSLDNDDTNPLRAAYLAAEKAAKAASADRAEADRAVTEAEAKLAGASEDDKAAAEQELADARTAAQQAADAERDAKDALDKADTAVDDARVAATREYGVLTRAEKDAAERKKSAHDALAAAKECVRTDKLTVLADGLPQKVVAGGTTTLTLTVDNATDRTLTVAPLVLFHLADTPHDERYLDAEWSRDGSDWKELDFEQTSHPTTIESMKPGTTADLRLRLTFAKDTPASKAVGLLAGDASDAYNPCVLGPMKRYDFSVLTAGSDAGKPGEAEPGTVSDDDRPEPGSTPQGSTSDKPVTAGKGAEDTTGDLASTGTSGTTTTLALAGGAVVLGAGAVIVARRRRGATG
;
A
#
# COMPACT_ATOMS: atom_id res chain seq x y z
N MET A 1 -9.70 -51.03 -52.73
CA MET A 1 -9.91 -49.70 -53.33
C MET A 1 -9.06 -48.70 -52.57
N ASN A 2 -8.07 -48.12 -53.23
CA ASN A 2 -7.13 -47.16 -52.65
C ASN A 2 -7.79 -45.79 -52.51
N LEU A 3 -7.85 -45.24 -51.30
CA LEU A 3 -8.26 -43.87 -51.03
C LEU A 3 -7.11 -43.16 -50.30
N ASN A 4 -6.43 -42.31 -51.07
CA ASN A 4 -5.39 -41.40 -50.60
C ASN A 4 -5.96 -40.46 -49.52
N ARG A 5 -5.42 -40.54 -48.30
CA ARG A 5 -5.61 -39.55 -47.25
C ARG A 5 -4.51 -38.49 -47.36
N THR A 6 -4.88 -37.31 -47.84
CA THR A 6 -4.05 -36.11 -47.77
C THR A 6 -4.58 -35.25 -46.63
N LEU A 7 -3.94 -35.32 -45.46
CA LEU A 7 -4.19 -34.41 -44.33
C LEU A 7 -3.35 -33.15 -44.55
N ALA A 8 -4.03 -32.04 -44.86
CA ALA A 8 -3.41 -30.72 -44.94
C ALA A 8 -3.32 -30.10 -43.55
N VAL A 9 -2.10 -29.72 -43.19
CA VAL A 9 -1.67 -29.03 -41.98
C VAL A 9 -2.33 -27.65 -41.90
N LEU A 10 -3.09 -27.39 -40.84
CA LEU A 10 -3.57 -26.05 -40.49
C LEU A 10 -2.51 -25.34 -39.64
N ALA A 11 -1.97 -24.26 -40.21
CA ALA A 11 -1.05 -23.35 -39.55
C ALA A 11 -1.82 -22.50 -38.52
N VAL A 12 -1.41 -22.58 -37.25
CA VAL A 12 -1.90 -21.70 -36.18
C VAL A 12 -1.10 -20.41 -36.23
N SER A 13 -1.79 -19.30 -36.50
CA SER A 13 -1.25 -17.94 -36.45
C SER A 13 -0.95 -17.52 -35.00
N ALA A 14 0.32 -17.23 -34.73
CA ALA A 14 0.77 -16.66 -33.47
C ALA A 14 0.27 -15.21 -33.34
N ALA A 15 -0.54 -14.96 -32.30
CA ALA A 15 -0.89 -13.61 -31.88
C ALA A 15 0.27 -13.02 -31.08
N THR A 16 0.95 -12.04 -31.66
CA THR A 16 1.91 -11.16 -30.99
C THR A 16 1.19 -10.26 -29.99
N VAL A 17 1.44 -10.47 -28.70
CA VAL A 17 1.11 -9.51 -27.64
C VAL A 17 2.30 -8.54 -27.50
N PRO A 18 2.09 -7.21 -27.47
CA PRO A 18 3.19 -6.26 -27.31
C PRO A 18 3.72 -6.33 -25.88
N ALA A 19 4.98 -6.76 -25.76
CA ALA A 19 5.80 -6.56 -24.58
C ALA A 19 6.19 -5.08 -24.49
N LEU A 20 5.48 -4.31 -23.67
CA LEU A 20 5.88 -2.95 -23.31
C LEU A 20 5.91 -2.81 -21.78
N ALA A 21 7.10 -2.46 -21.29
CA ALA A 21 7.41 -1.80 -20.04
C ALA A 21 7.19 -2.58 -18.71
N LEU A 22 8.12 -3.49 -18.40
CA LEU A 22 8.44 -3.88 -17.02
C LEU A 22 9.96 -3.83 -16.84
N ALA A 23 10.52 -2.61 -16.85
CA ALA A 23 11.90 -2.35 -16.50
C ALA A 23 11.98 -1.05 -15.70
N ALA A 24 11.64 -1.14 -14.42
CA ALA A 24 12.06 -0.17 -13.41
C ALA A 24 12.07 -0.90 -12.06
N THR A 25 13.20 -1.50 -11.71
CA THR A 25 13.50 -1.89 -10.32
C THR A 25 14.25 -0.73 -9.67
N PRO A 26 13.70 -0.05 -8.67
CA PRO A 26 14.56 0.54 -7.66
C PRO A 26 15.02 -0.58 -6.73
N ALA A 27 16.34 -0.72 -6.60
CA ALA A 27 16.96 -1.58 -5.61
C ALA A 27 16.67 -1.01 -4.22
N PHE A 28 15.71 -1.58 -3.49
CA PHE A 28 15.57 -1.32 -2.06
C PHE A 28 16.17 -2.50 -1.30
N ALA A 29 17.37 -2.25 -0.77
CA ALA A 29 18.02 -3.12 0.18
C ALA A 29 17.20 -3.16 1.47
N THR A 30 17.07 -4.37 2.00
CA THR A 30 16.41 -4.71 3.26
C THR A 30 17.13 -4.08 4.46
N ALA A 31 16.41 -3.31 5.26
CA ALA A 31 16.81 -3.02 6.64
C ALA A 31 15.63 -3.31 7.57
N ASN A 32 15.63 -4.50 8.17
CA ASN A 32 14.73 -4.88 9.26
C ASN A 32 15.57 -5.02 10.55
N SER A 33 15.26 -4.22 11.56
CA SER A 33 15.26 -4.62 12.98
C SER A 33 14.48 -3.59 13.81
N PRO A 34 13.66 -4.01 14.79
CA PRO A 34 12.92 -3.09 15.65
C PRO A 34 13.83 -2.60 16.76
N ALA A 35 14.21 -1.33 16.73
CA ALA A 35 14.91 -0.68 17.84
C ALA A 35 13.88 -0.02 18.77
N THR A 36 13.91 -0.47 20.01
CA THR A 36 13.19 0.04 21.18
C THR A 36 13.32 1.55 21.35
N LEU A 37 12.19 2.21 21.62
CA LEU A 37 12.04 3.60 22.06
C LEU A 37 12.97 3.92 23.25
N SER A 38 14.15 4.50 22.98
CA SER A 38 14.95 5.32 23.93
C SER A 38 16.35 5.59 23.36
N SER A 39 16.46 6.34 22.25
CA SER A 39 17.67 7.09 21.86
C SER A 39 17.46 7.73 20.47
N GLN A 40 16.71 8.83 20.40
CA GLN A 40 16.41 9.52 19.12
C GLN A 40 17.49 10.52 18.64
N GLU A 41 18.53 10.81 19.44
CA GLU A 41 19.46 11.90 19.10
C GLU A 41 20.76 11.48 18.40
N SER A 42 21.09 10.19 18.29
CA SER A 42 22.40 9.76 17.78
C SER A 42 22.40 9.20 16.35
N GLN A 43 21.25 9.16 15.67
CA GLN A 43 21.12 8.60 14.31
C GLN A 43 20.90 9.65 13.20
N GLU A 44 20.71 10.94 13.51
CA GLU A 44 20.30 11.95 12.51
C GLU A 44 21.36 12.25 11.43
N THR A 45 22.66 12.12 11.74
CA THR A 45 23.74 12.57 10.83
C THR A 45 24.17 11.55 9.78
N GLN A 46 23.73 10.28 9.84
CA GLN A 46 24.09 9.24 8.86
C GLN A 46 22.91 8.70 8.04
N GLU A 47 21.65 8.89 8.46
CA GLU A 47 20.46 8.40 7.75
C GLU A 47 19.94 9.36 6.65
N THR A 48 20.41 10.60 6.59
CA THR A 48 19.85 11.62 5.68
C THR A 48 20.29 11.48 4.22
N GLN A 49 21.33 10.70 3.89
CA GLN A 49 21.78 10.56 2.51
C GLN A 49 20.99 9.52 1.68
N ASP A 50 20.31 8.55 2.32
CA ASP A 50 19.63 7.45 1.60
C ASP A 50 18.12 7.36 1.85
N ARG A 51 17.54 8.20 2.72
CA ARG A 51 16.09 8.22 2.98
C ARG A 51 15.34 9.01 1.88
N PRO A 52 14.20 8.51 1.36
CA PRO A 52 13.35 9.27 0.44
C PRO A 52 12.74 10.50 1.12
N THR A 53 12.65 11.60 0.37
CA THR A 53 11.95 12.82 0.78
C THR A 53 10.44 12.57 0.93
N TYR A 54 9.74 13.43 1.68
CA TYR A 54 8.29 13.33 1.84
C TYR A 54 7.56 13.44 0.49
N ALA A 55 8.05 14.31 -0.41
CA ALA A 55 7.52 14.44 -1.77
C ALA A 55 7.73 13.16 -2.60
N GLU A 56 8.88 12.49 -2.47
CA GLU A 56 9.13 11.20 -3.12
C GLU A 56 8.25 10.10 -2.56
N LEU A 57 7.97 10.10 -1.25
CA LEU A 57 7.03 9.15 -0.62
C LEU A 57 5.60 9.37 -1.12
N GLN A 58 5.14 10.63 -1.24
CA GLN A 58 3.84 10.96 -1.82
C GLN A 58 3.72 10.43 -3.25
N LYS A 59 4.76 10.68 -4.06
CA LYS A 59 4.81 10.17 -5.44
C LYS A 59 4.80 8.63 -5.46
N THR A 60 5.59 7.99 -4.60
CA THR A 60 5.66 6.52 -4.52
C THR A 60 4.31 5.92 -4.14
N ALA A 61 3.58 6.52 -3.20
CA ALA A 61 2.23 6.09 -2.84
C ALA A 61 1.26 6.22 -4.03
N ALA A 62 1.29 7.35 -4.75
CA ALA A 62 0.45 7.56 -5.93
C ALA A 62 0.78 6.59 -7.08
N ASP A 63 2.07 6.34 -7.34
CA ASP A 63 2.52 5.37 -8.35
C ASP A 63 2.10 3.95 -7.96
N ALA A 64 2.17 3.59 -6.67
CA ALA A 64 1.74 2.29 -6.17
C ALA A 64 0.21 2.11 -6.25
N ASP A 65 -0.56 3.17 -6.01
CA ASP A 65 -2.01 3.19 -6.24
C ASP A 65 -2.34 2.90 -7.70
N ALA A 66 -1.71 3.62 -8.64
CA ALA A 66 -1.91 3.42 -10.07
C ALA A 66 -1.51 2.00 -10.54
N ALA A 67 -0.42 1.46 -10.00
CA ALA A 67 0.02 0.10 -10.29
C ALA A 67 -0.98 -0.96 -9.80
N TYR A 68 -1.53 -0.79 -8.59
CA TYR A 68 -2.58 -1.66 -8.06
C TYR A 68 -3.85 -1.62 -8.91
N GLU A 69 -4.34 -0.44 -9.26
CA GLU A 69 -5.53 -0.31 -10.11
C GLU A 69 -5.32 -0.96 -11.49
N THR A 70 -4.14 -0.80 -12.08
CA THR A 70 -3.77 -1.46 -13.34
C THR A 70 -3.78 -2.98 -13.19
N ALA A 71 -3.20 -3.52 -12.12
CA ALA A 71 -3.17 -4.96 -11.87
C ALA A 71 -4.56 -5.54 -11.56
N ALA A 72 -5.39 -4.80 -10.82
CA ALA A 72 -6.77 -5.18 -10.53
C ALA A 72 -7.63 -5.22 -11.81
N ALA A 73 -7.49 -4.22 -12.69
CA ALA A 73 -8.13 -4.20 -14.00
C ALA A 73 -7.68 -5.39 -14.87
N ALA A 74 -6.37 -5.64 -14.96
CA ALA A 74 -5.83 -6.77 -15.71
C ALA A 74 -6.33 -8.12 -15.19
N LYS A 75 -6.44 -8.29 -13.86
CA LYS A 75 -7.02 -9.48 -13.24
C LYS A 75 -8.49 -9.64 -13.59
N LYS A 76 -9.27 -8.56 -13.58
CA LYS A 76 -10.68 -8.59 -14.00
C LYS A 76 -10.82 -9.05 -15.46
N ASP A 77 -10.07 -8.43 -16.37
CA ASP A 77 -10.08 -8.80 -17.80
C ASP A 77 -9.61 -10.24 -18.01
N GLY A 78 -8.60 -10.69 -17.26
CA GLY A 78 -8.13 -12.06 -17.27
C GLY A 78 -9.19 -13.08 -16.82
N LEU A 79 -10.01 -12.73 -15.83
CA LEU A 79 -11.09 -13.59 -15.36
C LEU A 79 -12.17 -13.77 -16.45
N GLU A 80 -12.52 -12.70 -17.14
CA GLU A 80 -13.47 -12.74 -18.26
C GLU A 80 -12.93 -13.62 -19.40
N LYS A 81 -11.65 -13.48 -19.74
CA LYS A 81 -10.99 -14.33 -20.73
C LYS A 81 -10.99 -15.80 -20.35
N VAL A 82 -10.60 -16.14 -19.10
CA VAL A 82 -10.61 -17.54 -18.66
C VAL A 82 -12.02 -18.12 -18.68
N ARG A 83 -13.03 -17.37 -18.24
CA ARG A 83 -14.43 -17.83 -18.33
C ARG A 83 -14.84 -18.10 -19.76
N ALA A 84 -14.54 -17.20 -20.69
CA ALA A 84 -14.85 -17.40 -22.10
C ALA A 84 -14.10 -18.60 -22.70
N THR A 85 -12.83 -18.81 -22.34
CA THR A 85 -12.05 -19.97 -22.78
C THR A 85 -12.64 -21.28 -22.25
N LEU A 86 -12.96 -21.35 -20.95
CA LEU A 86 -13.55 -22.55 -20.36
C LEU A 86 -14.93 -22.85 -20.95
N ASP A 87 -15.77 -21.82 -21.13
CA ASP A 87 -17.08 -21.97 -21.77
C ASP A 87 -16.95 -22.50 -23.21
N SER A 88 -15.98 -21.98 -23.98
CA SER A 88 -15.71 -22.48 -25.34
C SER A 88 -15.20 -23.93 -25.35
N LEU A 89 -14.41 -24.35 -24.35
CA LEU A 89 -13.94 -25.73 -24.25
C LEU A 89 -15.03 -26.71 -23.81
N ASP A 90 -16.02 -26.25 -23.06
CA ASP A 90 -17.03 -27.10 -22.45
C ASP A 90 -18.33 -27.16 -23.26
N ASN A 91 -18.75 -26.03 -23.81
CA ASN A 91 -20.10 -25.81 -24.35
C ASN A 91 -20.14 -25.44 -25.84
N ASP A 92 -19.00 -25.13 -26.46
CA ASP A 92 -18.95 -24.72 -27.87
C ASP A 92 -18.40 -25.85 -28.76
N ASP A 93 -19.30 -26.55 -29.45
CA ASP A 93 -18.95 -27.62 -30.38
C ASP A 93 -18.18 -27.12 -31.63
N THR A 94 -18.10 -25.79 -31.85
CA THR A 94 -17.26 -25.20 -32.90
C THR A 94 -15.81 -25.01 -32.47
N ASN A 95 -15.53 -25.09 -31.17
CA ASN A 95 -14.17 -25.09 -30.66
C ASN A 95 -13.42 -26.33 -31.17
N PRO A 96 -12.24 -26.18 -31.80
CA PRO A 96 -11.53 -27.31 -32.41
C PRO A 96 -11.18 -28.45 -31.45
N LEU A 97 -10.84 -28.14 -30.18
CA LEU A 97 -10.50 -29.17 -29.19
C LEU A 97 -11.75 -29.90 -28.71
N ARG A 98 -12.84 -29.17 -28.45
CA ARG A 98 -14.13 -29.76 -28.10
C ARG A 98 -14.69 -30.62 -29.22
N ALA A 99 -14.65 -30.13 -30.46
CA ALA A 99 -15.08 -30.87 -31.64
C ALA A 99 -14.29 -32.17 -31.82
N ALA A 100 -12.96 -32.12 -31.63
CA ALA A 100 -12.10 -33.30 -31.70
C ALA A 100 -12.44 -34.32 -30.60
N TYR A 101 -12.67 -33.86 -29.37
CA TYR A 101 -13.13 -34.70 -28.26
C TYR A 101 -14.46 -35.40 -28.59
N LEU A 102 -15.47 -34.66 -29.04
CA LEU A 102 -16.78 -35.23 -29.39
C LEU A 102 -16.70 -36.23 -30.54
N ALA A 103 -15.85 -35.97 -31.53
CA ALA A 103 -15.61 -36.89 -32.64
C ALA A 103 -14.92 -38.18 -32.18
N ALA A 104 -13.91 -38.07 -31.31
CA ALA A 104 -13.22 -39.22 -30.74
C ALA A 104 -14.15 -40.04 -29.82
N GLU A 105 -14.98 -39.36 -29.02
CA GLU A 105 -15.96 -40.01 -28.14
C GLU A 105 -16.98 -40.82 -28.96
N LYS A 106 -17.49 -40.24 -30.05
CA LYS A 106 -18.39 -40.93 -30.98
C LYS A 106 -17.70 -42.13 -31.64
N ALA A 107 -16.45 -42.00 -32.06
CA ALA A 107 -15.69 -43.08 -32.67
C ALA A 107 -15.43 -44.23 -31.67
N ALA A 108 -15.06 -43.91 -30.44
CA ALA A 108 -14.86 -44.90 -29.37
C ALA A 108 -16.16 -45.65 -29.05
N LYS A 109 -17.30 -44.94 -28.96
CA LYS A 109 -18.63 -45.56 -28.77
C LYS A 109 -18.98 -46.51 -29.91
N ALA A 110 -18.74 -46.10 -31.16
CA ALA A 110 -19.00 -46.94 -32.33
C ALA A 110 -18.10 -48.19 -32.35
N ALA A 111 -16.80 -48.03 -32.13
CA ALA A 111 -15.86 -49.16 -32.11
C ALA A 111 -16.15 -50.15 -30.97
N SER A 112 -16.62 -49.67 -29.81
CA SER A 112 -17.07 -50.53 -28.72
C SER A 112 -18.32 -51.34 -29.09
N ALA A 113 -19.27 -50.73 -29.82
CA ALA A 113 -20.43 -51.45 -30.34
C ALA A 113 -20.04 -52.50 -31.40
N ASP A 114 -19.13 -52.18 -32.31
CA ASP A 114 -18.61 -53.11 -33.33
C ASP A 114 -17.89 -54.30 -32.68
N ARG A 115 -17.11 -54.04 -31.62
CA ARG A 115 -16.46 -55.10 -30.82
C ARG A 115 -17.49 -56.02 -30.17
N ALA A 116 -18.53 -55.46 -29.56
CA ALA A 116 -19.60 -56.26 -28.93
C ALA A 116 -20.32 -57.16 -29.94
N GLU A 117 -20.56 -56.67 -31.17
CA GLU A 117 -21.17 -57.47 -32.23
C GLU A 117 -20.22 -58.55 -32.76
N ALA A 118 -18.93 -58.25 -32.92
CA ALA A 118 -17.96 -59.24 -33.35
C ALA A 118 -17.76 -60.36 -32.31
N ASP A 119 -17.79 -60.03 -31.01
CA ASP A 119 -17.75 -61.01 -29.92
C ASP A 119 -19.02 -61.89 -29.88
N ARG A 120 -20.19 -61.31 -30.20
CA ARG A 120 -21.42 -62.09 -30.39
C ARG A 120 -21.29 -63.06 -31.56
N ALA A 121 -20.75 -62.62 -32.70
CA ALA A 121 -20.54 -63.48 -33.87
C ALA A 121 -19.59 -64.64 -33.59
N VAL A 122 -18.54 -64.44 -32.77
CA VAL A 122 -17.69 -65.54 -32.29
C VAL A 122 -18.51 -66.55 -31.48
N THR A 123 -19.32 -66.07 -30.54
CA THR A 123 -20.17 -66.93 -29.70
C THR A 123 -21.16 -67.75 -30.54
N GLU A 124 -21.76 -67.13 -31.56
CA GLU A 124 -22.67 -67.79 -32.49
C GLU A 124 -21.96 -68.83 -33.38
N ALA A 125 -20.76 -68.51 -33.89
CA ALA A 125 -19.95 -69.44 -34.67
C ALA A 125 -19.47 -70.64 -33.83
N GLU A 126 -19.12 -70.42 -32.56
CA GLU A 126 -18.78 -71.51 -31.62
C GLU A 126 -19.98 -72.44 -31.39
N ALA A 127 -21.18 -71.88 -31.20
CA ALA A 127 -22.41 -72.66 -31.06
C ALA A 127 -22.74 -73.45 -32.33
N LYS A 128 -22.54 -72.86 -33.51
CA LYS A 128 -22.75 -73.50 -34.81
C LYS A 128 -21.78 -74.66 -35.04
N LEU A 129 -20.50 -74.47 -34.72
CA LEU A 129 -19.49 -75.53 -34.80
C LEU A 129 -19.83 -76.70 -33.86
N ALA A 130 -20.32 -76.42 -32.65
CA ALA A 130 -20.72 -77.47 -31.71
C ALA A 130 -21.91 -78.33 -32.20
N GLY A 131 -22.76 -77.77 -33.07
CA GLY A 131 -23.92 -78.45 -33.66
C GLY A 131 -23.71 -78.98 -35.09
N ALA A 132 -22.50 -78.84 -35.67
CA ALA A 132 -22.25 -79.17 -37.07
C ALA A 132 -22.19 -80.69 -37.32
N SER A 133 -22.70 -81.12 -38.48
CA SER A 133 -22.53 -82.49 -38.98
C SER A 133 -21.08 -82.72 -39.46
N GLU A 134 -20.64 -83.97 -39.61
CA GLU A 134 -19.28 -84.28 -40.11
C GLU A 134 -19.01 -83.67 -41.50
N ASP A 135 -20.03 -83.58 -42.36
CA ASP A 135 -19.91 -83.01 -43.70
C ASP A 135 -19.82 -81.46 -43.68
N ASP A 136 -20.36 -80.80 -42.65
CA ASP A 136 -20.39 -79.33 -42.52
C ASP A 136 -19.28 -78.78 -41.61
N LYS A 137 -18.58 -79.65 -40.89
CA LYS A 137 -17.63 -79.28 -39.83
C LYS A 137 -16.52 -78.36 -40.32
N ALA A 138 -15.93 -78.64 -41.47
CA ALA A 138 -14.86 -77.81 -42.04
C ALA A 138 -15.33 -76.37 -42.36
N ALA A 139 -16.58 -76.20 -42.79
CA ALA A 139 -17.16 -74.89 -43.05
C ALA A 139 -17.42 -74.12 -41.75
N ALA A 140 -17.90 -74.80 -40.70
CA ALA A 140 -18.12 -74.19 -39.39
C ALA A 140 -16.80 -73.81 -38.68
N GLU A 141 -15.74 -74.60 -38.87
CA GLU A 141 -14.39 -74.26 -38.36
C GLU A 141 -13.83 -73.01 -39.03
N GLN A 142 -14.02 -72.87 -40.35
CA GLN A 142 -13.61 -71.67 -41.09
C GLN A 142 -14.40 -70.43 -40.63
N GLU A 143 -15.72 -70.55 -40.47
CA GLU A 143 -16.57 -69.45 -39.98
C GLU A 143 -16.16 -68.97 -38.58
N LEU A 144 -15.82 -69.90 -37.69
CA LEU A 144 -15.28 -69.55 -36.37
C LEU A 144 -13.91 -68.85 -36.47
N ALA A 145 -13.02 -69.31 -37.36
CA ALA A 145 -11.72 -68.68 -37.57
C ALA A 145 -11.88 -67.24 -38.11
N ASP A 146 -12.80 -67.02 -39.04
CA ASP A 146 -13.12 -65.71 -39.60
C ASP A 146 -13.74 -64.80 -38.55
N ALA A 147 -14.70 -65.30 -37.75
CA ALA A 147 -15.32 -64.57 -36.66
C ALA A 147 -14.29 -64.15 -35.60
N ARG A 148 -13.36 -65.04 -35.22
CA ARG A 148 -12.28 -64.73 -34.26
C ARG A 148 -11.33 -63.66 -34.82
N THR A 149 -11.03 -63.73 -36.11
CA THR A 149 -10.20 -62.72 -36.77
C THR A 149 -10.90 -61.35 -36.79
N ALA A 150 -12.18 -61.31 -37.12
CA ALA A 150 -12.99 -60.10 -37.11
C ALA A 150 -13.11 -59.51 -35.69
N ALA A 151 -13.32 -60.35 -34.67
CA ALA A 151 -13.34 -59.93 -33.28
C ALA A 151 -12.00 -59.31 -32.85
N GLN A 152 -10.87 -59.94 -33.19
CA GLN A 152 -9.55 -59.38 -32.88
C GLN A 152 -9.35 -58.01 -33.54
N GLN A 153 -9.71 -57.87 -34.82
CA GLN A 153 -9.65 -56.57 -35.53
C GLN A 153 -10.53 -55.52 -34.86
N ALA A 154 -11.75 -55.88 -34.42
CA ALA A 154 -12.63 -54.98 -33.71
C ALA A 154 -12.08 -54.57 -32.34
N ALA A 155 -11.38 -55.47 -31.62
CA ALA A 155 -10.70 -55.11 -30.36
C ALA A 155 -9.56 -54.13 -30.56
N ASP A 156 -8.75 -54.33 -31.61
CA ASP A 156 -7.65 -53.42 -31.91
C ASP A 156 -8.20 -52.05 -32.33
N ALA A 157 -9.26 -52.02 -33.14
CA ALA A 157 -9.96 -50.78 -33.51
C ALA A 157 -10.59 -50.06 -32.29
N GLU A 158 -11.19 -50.79 -31.35
CA GLU A 158 -11.72 -50.21 -30.11
C GLU A 158 -10.61 -49.61 -29.25
N ARG A 159 -9.47 -50.31 -29.12
CA ARG A 159 -8.30 -49.82 -28.39
C ARG A 159 -7.79 -48.52 -29.00
N ASP A 160 -7.57 -48.50 -30.32
CA ASP A 160 -7.09 -47.32 -31.04
C ASP A 160 -8.06 -46.13 -30.90
N ALA A 161 -9.37 -46.38 -30.91
CA ALA A 161 -10.39 -45.36 -30.74
C ALA A 161 -10.41 -44.79 -29.30
N LYS A 162 -10.24 -45.64 -28.27
CA LYS A 162 -10.10 -45.19 -26.88
C LYS A 162 -8.83 -44.39 -26.65
N ASP A 163 -7.69 -44.85 -27.18
CA ASP A 163 -6.43 -44.11 -27.13
C ASP A 163 -6.54 -42.73 -27.82
N ALA A 164 -7.34 -42.62 -28.88
CA ALA A 164 -7.63 -41.35 -29.53
C ALA A 164 -8.53 -40.44 -28.69
N LEU A 165 -9.52 -41.00 -27.99
CA LEU A 165 -10.36 -40.26 -27.05
C LEU A 165 -9.54 -39.72 -25.88
N ASP A 166 -8.70 -40.54 -25.24
CA ASP A 166 -7.86 -40.13 -24.11
C ASP A 166 -6.91 -38.98 -24.49
N LYS A 167 -6.36 -39.01 -25.71
CA LYS A 167 -5.53 -37.92 -26.24
C LYS A 167 -6.33 -36.64 -26.46
N ALA A 168 -7.56 -36.75 -26.95
CA ALA A 168 -8.42 -35.58 -27.16
C ALA A 168 -8.87 -34.96 -25.83
N ASP A 169 -9.18 -35.79 -24.84
CA ASP A 169 -9.52 -35.36 -23.47
C ASP A 169 -8.34 -34.64 -22.80
N THR A 170 -7.15 -35.25 -22.87
CA THR A 170 -5.90 -34.64 -22.36
C THR A 170 -5.65 -33.28 -23.00
N ALA A 171 -5.90 -33.13 -24.31
CA ALA A 171 -5.70 -31.86 -25.00
C ALA A 171 -6.67 -30.75 -24.53
N VAL A 172 -7.93 -31.11 -24.20
CA VAL A 172 -8.90 -30.18 -23.61
C VAL A 172 -8.43 -29.77 -22.21
N ASP A 173 -8.02 -30.72 -21.38
CA ASP A 173 -7.54 -30.44 -20.02
C ASP A 173 -6.27 -29.59 -20.00
N ASP A 174 -5.31 -29.86 -20.88
CA ASP A 174 -4.12 -29.03 -21.03
C ASP A 174 -4.47 -27.58 -21.39
N ALA A 175 -5.49 -27.37 -22.24
CA ALA A 175 -5.99 -26.04 -22.58
C ALA A 175 -6.67 -25.35 -21.38
N ARG A 176 -7.46 -26.07 -20.58
CA ARG A 176 -8.06 -25.55 -19.33
C ARG A 176 -6.97 -25.14 -18.33
N VAL A 177 -5.95 -25.98 -18.17
CA VAL A 177 -4.80 -25.72 -17.29
C VAL A 177 -4.00 -24.50 -17.78
N ALA A 178 -3.77 -24.38 -19.10
CA ALA A 178 -3.09 -23.21 -19.66
C ALA A 178 -3.85 -21.91 -19.33
N ALA A 179 -5.15 -21.86 -19.58
CA ALA A 179 -5.99 -20.68 -19.30
C ALA A 179 -5.95 -20.29 -17.81
N THR A 180 -6.09 -21.26 -16.90
CA THR A 180 -6.08 -20.99 -15.46
C THR A 180 -4.70 -20.58 -14.94
N ARG A 181 -3.60 -21.09 -15.53
CA ARG A 181 -2.23 -20.67 -15.19
C ARG A 181 -1.97 -19.21 -15.53
N GLU A 182 -2.46 -18.74 -16.69
CA GLU A 182 -2.36 -17.32 -17.08
C GLU A 182 -3.08 -16.42 -16.07
N TYR A 183 -4.30 -16.79 -15.67
CA TYR A 183 -5.02 -16.07 -14.63
C TYR A 183 -4.32 -16.11 -13.26
N GLY A 184 -3.64 -17.20 -12.95
CA GLY A 184 -2.79 -17.31 -11.76
C GLY A 184 -1.64 -16.30 -11.74
N VAL A 185 -1.08 -15.93 -12.89
CA VAL A 185 -0.06 -14.86 -12.99
C VAL A 185 -0.67 -13.50 -12.66
N LEU A 186 -1.85 -13.20 -13.21
CA LEU A 186 -2.56 -11.94 -12.95
C LEU A 186 -2.97 -11.80 -11.47
N THR A 187 -3.39 -12.91 -10.86
CA THR A 187 -3.72 -12.96 -9.44
C THR A 187 -2.51 -12.65 -8.56
N ARG A 188 -1.33 -13.18 -8.89
CA ARG A 188 -0.09 -12.84 -8.17
C ARG A 188 0.32 -11.39 -8.38
N ALA A 189 0.23 -10.89 -9.62
CA ALA A 189 0.58 -9.51 -9.92
C ALA A 189 -0.27 -8.49 -9.13
N GLU A 190 -1.57 -8.73 -9.01
CA GLU A 190 -2.47 -7.89 -8.20
C GLU A 190 -2.15 -7.97 -6.70
N LYS A 191 -1.87 -9.16 -6.18
CA LYS A 191 -1.43 -9.33 -4.79
C LYS A 191 -0.13 -8.57 -4.51
N ASP A 192 0.88 -8.74 -5.35
CA ASP A 192 2.17 -8.07 -5.19
C ASP A 192 2.02 -6.54 -5.30
N ALA A 193 1.12 -6.05 -6.16
CA ALA A 193 0.81 -4.63 -6.27
C ALA A 193 0.10 -4.10 -5.01
N ALA A 194 -0.81 -4.87 -4.43
CA ALA A 194 -1.50 -4.52 -3.18
C ALA A 194 -0.52 -4.42 -2.01
N GLU A 195 0.43 -5.35 -1.89
CA GLU A 195 1.47 -5.32 -0.87
C GLU A 195 2.39 -4.09 -1.02
N ARG A 196 2.78 -3.75 -2.26
CA ARG A 196 3.56 -2.52 -2.54
C ARG A 196 2.78 -1.25 -2.20
N LYS A 197 1.50 -1.18 -2.58
CA LYS A 197 0.60 -0.08 -2.23
C LYS A 197 0.52 0.11 -0.72
N LYS A 198 0.28 -0.96 0.03
CA LYS A 198 0.27 -0.90 1.50
C LYS A 198 1.60 -0.38 2.05
N SER A 199 2.73 -0.94 1.60
CA SER A 199 4.04 -0.51 2.06
C SER A 199 4.33 0.97 1.76
N ALA A 200 3.91 1.48 0.61
CA ALA A 200 4.11 2.87 0.24
C ALA A 200 3.26 3.82 1.10
N HIS A 201 2.01 3.46 1.37
CA HIS A 201 1.14 4.23 2.26
C HIS A 201 1.60 4.16 3.72
N ASP A 202 2.06 3.01 4.21
CA ASP A 202 2.62 2.87 5.55
C ASP A 202 3.86 3.77 5.72
N ALA A 203 4.75 3.83 4.72
CA ALA A 203 5.92 4.70 4.73
C ALA A 203 5.55 6.19 4.69
N LEU A 204 4.57 6.57 3.86
CA LEU A 204 4.06 7.94 3.79
C LEU A 204 3.40 8.38 5.10
N ALA A 205 2.60 7.51 5.72
CA ALA A 205 1.97 7.77 7.01
C ALA A 205 3.00 7.95 8.12
N ALA A 206 4.01 7.07 8.19
CA ALA A 206 5.09 7.20 9.15
C ALA A 206 5.88 8.51 8.99
N ALA A 207 6.07 8.98 7.74
CA ALA A 207 6.73 10.26 7.48
C ALA A 207 5.87 11.48 7.82
N LYS A 208 4.54 11.33 7.94
CA LYS A 208 3.62 12.42 8.30
C LYS A 208 3.61 12.70 9.81
N GLU A 209 4.00 11.74 10.63
CA GLU A 209 4.08 11.90 12.08
C GLU A 209 5.02 13.04 12.46
N CYS A 210 4.61 13.83 13.46
CA CYS A 210 5.38 14.99 13.90
C CYS A 210 6.66 14.56 14.62
N VAL A 211 7.81 15.06 14.15
CA VAL A 211 9.09 14.89 14.82
C VAL A 211 9.25 15.97 15.88
N ARG A 212 9.46 15.59 17.14
CA ARG A 212 9.75 16.56 18.21
C ARG A 212 11.25 16.71 18.41
N THR A 213 11.68 17.95 18.62
CA THR A 213 13.09 18.27 18.88
C THR A 213 13.19 19.41 19.88
N ASP A 214 14.15 19.33 20.80
CA ASP A 214 14.48 20.42 21.72
C ASP A 214 15.41 21.48 21.10
N LYS A 215 15.93 21.20 19.89
CA LYS A 215 16.89 22.02 19.14
C LYS A 215 16.24 23.03 18.18
N LEU A 216 14.92 23.18 18.23
CA LEU A 216 14.19 24.26 17.55
C LEU A 216 13.50 25.10 18.61
N THR A 217 13.94 26.34 18.84
CA THR A 217 13.36 27.17 19.91
C THR A 217 12.85 28.50 19.38
N VAL A 218 11.80 29.01 20.02
CA VAL A 218 11.27 30.36 19.82
C VAL A 218 11.14 31.01 21.18
N LEU A 219 11.96 32.03 21.44
CA LEU A 219 12.04 32.71 22.72
C LEU A 219 11.71 34.20 22.54
N ALA A 220 10.92 34.75 23.44
CA ALA A 220 10.71 36.19 23.54
C ALA A 220 11.80 36.85 24.39
N ASP A 221 12.30 37.98 23.90
CA ASP A 221 13.18 38.93 24.56
C ASP A 221 12.46 40.29 24.66
N GLY A 222 12.51 40.92 25.85
CA GLY A 222 11.89 42.22 26.10
C GLY A 222 10.38 42.22 26.40
N LEU A 223 9.77 41.06 26.69
CA LEU A 223 8.37 41.01 27.17
C LEU A 223 8.31 41.40 28.66
N PRO A 224 7.63 42.50 29.05
CA PRO A 224 7.57 42.90 30.46
C PRO A 224 6.63 42.00 31.29
N GLN A 225 6.97 41.75 32.56
CA GLN A 225 6.07 41.06 33.51
C GLN A 225 4.77 41.81 33.79
N LYS A 226 4.76 43.13 33.55
CA LYS A 226 3.58 43.99 33.70
C LYS A 226 3.49 44.95 32.53
N VAL A 227 2.33 45.00 31.89
CA VAL A 227 1.97 45.96 30.85
C VAL A 227 0.78 46.78 31.32
N VAL A 228 0.55 47.95 30.72
CA VAL A 228 -0.56 48.85 31.10
C VAL A 228 -1.54 48.94 29.93
N ALA A 229 -2.83 48.77 30.21
CA ALA A 229 -3.90 48.97 29.24
C ALA A 229 -3.85 50.38 28.62
N GLY A 230 -4.11 50.46 27.30
CA GLY A 230 -3.91 51.67 26.49
C GLY A 230 -2.46 51.90 26.06
N GLY A 231 -1.56 50.96 26.36
CA GLY A 231 -0.16 50.99 25.99
C GLY A 231 0.22 49.95 24.94
N THR A 232 1.41 50.13 24.37
CA THR A 232 2.01 49.23 23.39
C THR A 232 3.35 48.73 23.91
N THR A 233 3.61 47.44 23.78
CA THR A 233 4.91 46.84 24.07
C THR A 233 5.45 46.15 22.82
N THR A 234 6.76 46.25 22.61
CA THR A 234 7.46 45.57 21.52
C THR A 234 8.44 44.58 22.11
N LEU A 235 8.44 43.36 21.60
CA LEU A 235 9.37 42.29 21.96
C LEU A 235 10.01 41.70 20.70
N THR A 236 11.12 41.00 20.88
CA THR A 236 11.78 40.23 19.81
C THR A 236 11.54 38.75 20.06
N LEU A 237 11.07 38.04 19.04
CA LEU A 237 11.02 36.58 19.00
C LEU A 237 12.28 36.09 18.28
N THR A 238 13.16 35.45 19.04
CA THR A 238 14.37 34.81 18.51
C THR A 238 14.05 33.36 18.19
N VAL A 239 14.06 33.04 16.91
CA VAL A 239 13.85 31.69 16.36
C VAL A 239 15.22 31.07 16.12
N ASP A 240 15.53 30.01 16.85
CA ASP A 240 16.83 29.34 16.78
C ASP A 240 16.68 27.92 16.23
N ASN A 241 17.35 27.66 15.09
CA ASN A 241 17.47 26.32 14.52
C ASN A 241 18.83 25.73 14.90
N ALA A 242 18.93 25.12 16.07
CA ALA A 242 20.10 24.36 16.51
C ALA A 242 20.09 22.89 16.02
N THR A 243 19.14 22.51 15.17
CA THR A 243 19.12 21.17 14.55
C THR A 243 20.24 21.04 13.52
N ASP A 244 20.49 19.81 13.06
CA ASP A 244 21.37 19.52 11.92
C ASP A 244 20.65 19.60 10.56
N ARG A 245 19.41 20.12 10.54
CA ARG A 245 18.52 20.14 9.38
C ARG A 245 18.31 21.55 8.86
N THR A 246 18.10 21.66 7.55
CA THR A 246 17.55 22.90 6.97
C THR A 246 16.04 22.87 7.14
N LEU A 247 15.50 23.84 7.87
CA LEU A 247 14.09 23.91 8.23
C LEU A 247 13.39 25.06 7.53
N THR A 248 12.13 24.85 7.17
CA THR A 248 11.17 25.93 6.94
C THR A 248 10.36 26.09 8.22
N VAL A 249 10.54 27.20 8.92
CA VAL A 249 9.99 27.42 10.27
C VAL A 249 8.85 28.43 10.22
N ALA A 250 7.71 28.09 10.79
CA ALA A 250 6.60 28.98 11.12
C ALA A 250 6.54 29.12 12.66
N PRO A 251 6.99 30.24 13.25
CA PRO A 251 6.90 30.44 14.69
C PRO A 251 5.43 30.43 15.14
N LEU A 252 5.09 29.62 16.13
CA LEU A 252 3.79 29.65 16.78
C LEU A 252 3.78 30.74 17.85
N VAL A 253 2.79 31.62 17.79
CA VAL A 253 2.60 32.74 18.71
C VAL A 253 1.14 32.79 19.14
N LEU A 254 0.91 32.70 20.46
CA LEU A 254 -0.41 32.81 21.06
C LEU A 254 -0.33 33.74 22.26
N PHE A 255 -1.29 34.65 22.40
CA PHE A 255 -1.46 35.46 23.59
C PHE A 255 -2.88 35.36 24.10
N HIS A 256 -3.03 35.18 25.41
CA HIS A 256 -4.33 35.02 26.05
C HIS A 256 -4.43 35.86 27.33
N LEU A 257 -5.62 36.43 27.57
CA LEU A 257 -5.97 37.16 28.78
C LEU A 257 -6.95 36.29 29.61
N ALA A 258 -6.50 35.79 30.76
CA ALA A 258 -7.17 34.71 31.50
C ALA A 258 -8.53 35.07 32.11
N ASP A 259 -8.77 36.36 32.42
CA ASP A 259 -9.96 36.83 33.16
C ASP A 259 -10.96 37.58 32.26
N THR A 260 -10.75 37.56 30.94
CA THR A 260 -11.65 38.15 29.96
C THR A 260 -12.14 37.06 29.00
N PRO A 261 -13.44 37.04 28.61
CA PRO A 261 -13.84 36.26 27.44
C PRO A 261 -12.90 36.63 26.27
N HIS A 262 -12.58 35.67 25.40
CA HIS A 262 -11.81 35.90 24.18
C HIS A 262 -12.45 37.02 23.36
N ASP A 263 -12.05 38.26 23.66
CA ASP A 263 -12.58 39.46 23.06
C ASP A 263 -11.37 40.19 22.53
N GLU A 264 -11.14 39.96 21.24
CA GLU A 264 -9.98 40.45 20.49
C GLU A 264 -9.85 41.96 20.55
N ARG A 265 -10.95 42.65 20.87
CA ARG A 265 -10.95 44.10 21.11
C ARG A 265 -9.93 44.55 22.15
N TYR A 266 -9.44 43.66 23.02
CA TYR A 266 -8.53 43.99 24.10
C TYR A 266 -7.04 43.91 23.75
N LEU A 267 -6.68 43.20 22.67
CA LEU A 267 -5.29 42.97 22.29
C LEU A 267 -5.15 42.95 20.76
N ASP A 268 -4.47 43.95 20.23
CA ASP A 268 -3.99 43.94 18.86
C ASP A 268 -2.54 43.44 18.83
N ALA A 269 -2.23 42.53 17.91
CA ALA A 269 -0.87 42.06 17.67
C ALA A 269 -0.42 42.40 16.25
N GLU A 270 0.81 42.89 16.11
CA GLU A 270 1.44 43.12 14.83
C GLU A 270 2.86 42.55 14.83
N TRP A 271 3.34 42.10 13.68
CA TRP A 271 4.68 41.56 13.51
C TRP A 271 5.46 42.29 12.41
N SER A 272 6.79 42.25 12.51
CA SER A 272 7.68 42.78 11.48
C SER A 272 9.03 42.05 11.48
N ARG A 273 9.66 41.86 10.32
CA ARG A 273 11.01 41.26 10.24
C ARG A 273 12.11 42.22 10.66
N ASP A 274 11.93 43.52 10.41
CA ASP A 274 12.95 44.54 10.62
C ASP A 274 12.47 45.71 11.49
N GLY A 275 11.18 45.73 11.86
CA GLY A 275 10.51 46.72 12.69
C GLY A 275 10.02 47.97 11.94
N SER A 276 10.08 48.01 10.62
CA SER A 276 9.53 49.10 9.80
C SER A 276 8.17 48.75 9.21
N ASP A 277 8.01 47.54 8.68
CA ASP A 277 6.81 47.09 7.98
C ASP A 277 5.97 46.18 8.89
N TRP A 278 5.14 46.81 9.72
CA TRP A 278 4.26 46.10 10.65
C TRP A 278 3.06 45.52 9.92
N LYS A 279 2.76 44.26 10.22
CA LYS A 279 1.64 43.50 9.66
C LYS A 279 0.80 42.98 10.81
N GLU A 280 -0.51 43.09 10.68
CA GLU A 280 -1.45 42.53 11.64
C GLU A 280 -1.25 41.01 11.79
N LEU A 281 -1.33 40.53 13.02
CA LEU A 281 -1.42 39.12 13.39
C LEU A 281 -2.83 38.88 13.94
N ASP A 282 -3.70 38.43 13.05
CA ASP A 282 -5.08 38.04 13.38
C ASP A 282 -5.07 36.61 13.94
N PHE A 283 -5.29 36.50 15.25
CA PHE A 283 -5.27 35.23 15.97
C PHE A 283 -6.50 34.35 15.69
N GLU A 284 -7.59 34.85 15.10
CA GLU A 284 -8.70 34.00 14.62
C GLU A 284 -8.28 33.22 13.37
N GLN A 285 -7.46 33.84 12.52
CA GLN A 285 -7.07 33.30 11.23
C GLN A 285 -5.79 32.46 11.31
N THR A 286 -4.81 32.89 12.11
CA THR A 286 -3.51 32.22 12.19
C THR A 286 -2.79 32.51 13.51
N SER A 287 -2.11 31.50 14.04
CA SER A 287 -1.17 31.65 15.15
C SER A 287 0.29 31.75 14.67
N HIS A 288 0.51 31.78 13.35
CA HIS A 288 1.82 31.88 12.73
C HIS A 288 1.96 33.23 12.00
N PRO A 289 2.79 34.17 12.49
CA PRO A 289 2.94 35.48 11.87
C PRO A 289 3.60 35.39 10.50
N THR A 290 4.55 34.47 10.32
CA THR A 290 5.29 34.34 9.05
C THR A 290 5.91 32.96 8.93
N THR A 291 6.41 32.66 7.73
CA THR A 291 7.26 31.50 7.46
C THR A 291 8.68 31.97 7.13
N ILE A 292 9.66 31.43 7.83
CA ILE A 292 11.09 31.62 7.59
C ILE A 292 11.59 30.41 6.80
N GLU A 293 11.77 30.61 5.50
CA GLU A 293 12.20 29.54 4.59
C GLU A 293 13.70 29.26 4.73
N SER A 294 14.07 27.99 4.55
CA SER A 294 15.47 27.57 4.39
C SER A 294 16.41 28.02 5.52
N MET A 295 15.94 28.01 6.78
CA MET A 295 16.78 28.21 7.96
C MET A 295 17.81 27.10 8.03
N LYS A 296 19.08 27.44 7.83
CA LYS A 296 20.18 26.47 7.84
C LYS A 296 20.45 25.96 9.28
N PRO A 297 21.09 24.79 9.42
CA PRO A 297 21.58 24.31 10.72
C PRO A 297 22.40 25.37 11.45
N GLY A 298 22.14 25.52 12.75
CA GLY A 298 22.81 26.47 13.65
C GLY A 298 22.52 27.95 13.37
N THR A 299 21.47 28.28 12.62
CA THR A 299 21.12 29.68 12.33
C THR A 299 19.97 30.18 13.17
N THR A 300 20.04 31.47 13.49
CA THR A 300 19.03 32.19 14.25
C THR A 300 18.39 33.26 13.37
N ALA A 301 17.10 33.54 13.58
CA ALA A 301 16.37 34.62 12.95
C ALA A 301 15.52 35.35 13.99
N ASP A 302 15.49 36.68 13.91
CA ASP A 302 14.67 37.50 14.78
C ASP A 302 13.40 37.98 14.06
N LEU A 303 12.29 37.99 14.80
CA LEU A 303 11.01 38.55 14.39
C LEU A 303 10.53 39.51 15.48
N ARG A 304 10.16 40.74 15.12
CA ARG A 304 9.60 41.68 16.11
C ARG A 304 8.10 41.49 16.22
N LEU A 305 7.59 41.51 17.44
CA LEU A 305 6.17 41.48 17.75
C LEU A 305 5.81 42.72 18.58
N ARG A 306 4.71 43.37 18.21
CA ARG A 306 4.16 44.54 18.88
C ARG A 306 2.77 44.20 19.38
N LEU A 307 2.57 44.30 20.68
CA LEU A 307 1.32 44.03 21.37
C LEU A 307 0.74 45.35 21.86
N THR A 308 -0.46 45.69 21.41
CA THR A 308 -1.18 46.89 21.83
C THR A 308 -2.41 46.49 22.63
N PHE A 309 -2.50 46.96 23.87
CA PHE A 309 -3.63 46.65 24.74
C PHE A 309 -4.62 47.81 24.69
N ALA A 310 -5.90 47.51 24.44
CA ALA A 310 -6.93 48.55 24.44
C ALA A 310 -7.03 49.26 25.79
N LYS A 311 -7.51 50.50 25.78
CA LYS A 311 -7.56 51.34 26.99
C LYS A 311 -8.59 50.83 28.01
N ASP A 312 -9.65 50.18 27.54
CA ASP A 312 -10.69 49.58 28.37
C ASP A 312 -10.38 48.12 28.77
N THR A 313 -9.19 47.60 28.43
CA THR A 313 -8.76 46.25 28.86
C THR A 313 -8.75 46.18 30.39
N PRO A 314 -9.53 45.25 31.00
CA PRO A 314 -9.53 45.04 32.43
C PRO A 314 -8.15 44.63 32.95
N ALA A 315 -7.88 44.86 34.24
CA ALA A 315 -6.72 44.22 34.85
C ALA A 315 -6.91 42.70 34.81
N SER A 316 -5.96 41.99 34.23
CA SER A 316 -6.05 40.56 33.98
C SER A 316 -4.67 39.92 34.06
N LYS A 317 -4.65 38.62 34.38
CA LYS A 317 -3.50 37.78 34.04
C LYS A 317 -3.44 37.53 32.55
N ALA A 318 -2.23 37.40 32.04
CA ALA A 318 -1.98 37.19 30.63
C ALA A 318 -0.88 36.14 30.43
N VAL A 319 -0.97 35.43 29.32
CA VAL A 319 -0.11 34.31 28.97
C VAL A 319 0.31 34.46 27.52
N GLY A 320 1.61 34.38 27.25
CA GLY A 320 2.16 34.13 25.92
C GLY A 320 2.57 32.67 25.78
N LEU A 321 2.20 31.99 24.71
CA LEU A 321 2.72 30.67 24.36
C LEU A 321 3.46 30.78 23.03
N LEU A 322 4.73 30.36 23.02
CA LEU A 322 5.64 30.48 21.89
C LEU A 322 6.26 29.12 21.58
N ALA A 323 6.28 28.71 20.33
CA ALA A 323 6.94 27.48 19.89
C ALA A 323 7.47 27.61 18.47
N GLY A 324 8.37 26.71 18.07
CA GLY A 324 8.72 26.55 16.65
C GLY A 324 7.92 25.43 16.03
N ASP A 325 7.09 25.73 15.03
CA ASP A 325 6.54 24.72 14.13
C ASP A 325 7.33 24.78 12.83
N ALA A 326 7.72 23.64 12.28
CA ALA A 326 8.58 23.59 11.12
C ALA A 326 8.30 22.39 10.23
N SER A 327 8.93 22.40 9.06
CA SER A 327 8.99 21.29 8.13
C SER A 327 10.38 21.19 7.51
N ASP A 328 10.73 20.00 7.04
CA ASP A 328 11.93 19.76 6.23
C ASP A 328 11.58 18.92 5.00
N ALA A 329 12.58 18.58 4.18
CA ALA A 329 12.37 17.79 2.96
C ALA A 329 11.81 16.38 3.21
N TYR A 330 11.96 15.84 4.42
CA TYR A 330 11.64 14.47 4.80
C TYR A 330 10.42 14.37 5.72
N ASN A 331 10.13 15.42 6.48
CA ASN A 331 9.11 15.47 7.52
C ASN A 331 8.31 16.77 7.36
N PRO A 332 6.99 16.67 7.10
CA PRO A 332 6.13 17.83 6.96
C PRO A 332 5.82 18.50 8.31
N CYS A 333 6.17 17.86 9.43
CA CYS A 333 5.91 18.35 10.77
C CYS A 333 7.13 18.12 11.68
N VAL A 334 7.73 19.22 12.14
CA VAL A 334 8.81 19.27 13.11
C VAL A 334 8.42 20.27 14.20
N LEU A 335 8.40 19.86 15.45
CA LEU A 335 7.89 20.66 16.57
C LEU A 335 8.99 20.90 17.61
N GLY A 336 9.32 22.17 17.83
CA GLY A 336 10.16 22.67 18.92
C GLY A 336 9.38 22.83 20.22
N PRO A 337 9.99 22.80 21.43
CA PRO A 337 9.27 22.89 22.70
C PRO A 337 8.49 24.21 22.82
N MET A 338 7.28 24.13 23.36
CA MET A 338 6.48 25.31 23.68
C MET A 338 6.94 25.96 24.99
N LYS A 339 7.09 27.28 24.97
CA LYS A 339 7.45 28.13 26.11
C LYS A 339 6.28 28.99 26.52
N ARG A 340 6.08 29.12 27.83
CA ARG A 340 5.03 29.92 28.43
C ARG A 340 5.60 31.16 29.09
N TYR A 341 4.97 32.30 28.86
CA TYR A 341 5.33 33.57 29.45
C TYR A 341 4.14 34.13 30.22
N ASP A 342 4.20 34.13 31.54
CA ASP A 342 3.16 34.72 32.37
C ASP A 342 3.46 36.20 32.64
N PHE A 343 2.48 37.07 32.37
CA PHE A 343 2.56 38.51 32.65
C PHE A 343 1.20 39.05 33.14
N SER A 344 1.13 40.33 33.52
CA SER A 344 -0.10 40.96 33.99
C SER A 344 -0.40 42.22 33.21
N VAL A 345 -1.66 42.40 32.81
CA VAL A 345 -2.18 43.66 32.27
C VAL A 345 -2.74 44.47 33.43
N LEU A 346 -2.23 45.69 33.62
CA LEU A 346 -2.71 46.65 34.61
C LEU A 346 -3.75 47.58 33.97
N THR A 347 -4.69 48.09 34.76
CA THR A 347 -5.67 49.09 34.28
C THR A 347 -4.99 50.34 33.75
N ALA A 348 -5.63 51.01 32.79
CA ALA A 348 -5.09 52.23 32.19
C ALA A 348 -4.79 53.31 33.24
N GLY A 349 -3.64 53.99 33.08
CA GLY A 349 -3.18 55.02 34.01
C GLY A 349 -2.50 54.51 35.29
N SER A 350 -2.32 53.19 35.44
CA SER A 350 -1.52 52.61 36.52
C SER A 350 -0.03 52.85 36.30
N ASP A 351 0.74 52.98 37.38
CA ASP A 351 2.20 52.96 37.34
C ASP A 351 2.71 51.51 37.39
N ALA A 352 3.31 51.03 36.29
CA ALA A 352 3.94 49.72 36.23
C ALA A 352 5.33 49.67 36.90
N GLY A 353 5.89 50.83 37.24
CA GLY A 353 7.27 50.97 37.70
C GLY A 353 8.27 50.53 36.64
N LYS A 354 9.34 49.85 37.08
CA LYS A 354 10.27 49.12 36.21
C LYS A 354 9.95 47.63 36.34
N PRO A 355 8.98 47.10 35.57
CA PRO A 355 8.73 45.66 35.59
C PRO A 355 9.98 44.92 35.13
N GLY A 356 10.26 43.77 35.75
CA GLY A 356 11.22 42.83 35.18
C GLY A 356 10.69 42.23 33.88
N GLU A 357 11.49 41.39 33.24
CA GLU A 357 11.10 40.65 32.05
C GLU A 357 10.39 39.34 32.43
N ALA A 358 9.40 38.97 31.63
CA ALA A 358 8.71 37.71 31.76
C ALA A 358 9.66 36.58 31.35
N GLU A 359 9.86 35.61 32.24
CA GLU A 359 10.77 34.49 32.00
C GLU A 359 10.04 33.35 31.29
N PRO A 360 10.73 32.59 30.41
CA PRO A 360 10.15 31.42 29.77
C PRO A 360 9.96 30.26 30.77
N GLY A 361 8.72 29.91 31.06
CA GLY A 361 8.32 28.65 31.67
C GLY A 361 8.18 27.51 30.64
N THR A 362 8.11 26.29 31.15
CA THR A 362 7.77 25.09 30.36
C THR A 362 6.30 24.74 30.53
N VAL A 363 5.67 24.29 29.45
CA VAL A 363 4.29 23.78 29.44
C VAL A 363 4.24 22.43 28.75
N SER A 364 3.17 21.66 29.02
CA SER A 364 2.91 20.45 28.23
C SER A 364 2.58 20.87 26.81
N ASP A 365 3.01 20.07 25.83
CA ASP A 365 2.58 20.25 24.46
C ASP A 365 1.09 19.90 24.25
N ASP A 366 0.41 19.33 25.27
CA ASP A 366 -1.06 19.15 25.25
C ASP A 366 -1.81 20.49 25.15
N ASP A 367 -1.17 21.59 25.56
CA ASP A 367 -1.72 22.95 25.46
C ASP A 367 -1.48 23.57 24.07
N ARG A 368 -0.79 22.87 23.14
CA ARG A 368 -0.51 23.36 21.79
C ARG A 368 -1.75 23.14 20.91
N PRO A 369 -2.21 24.14 20.14
CA PRO A 369 -3.25 23.92 19.12
C PRO A 369 -2.81 22.84 18.13
N GLU A 370 -3.71 21.94 17.72
CA GLU A 370 -3.38 20.95 16.71
C GLU A 370 -3.01 21.66 15.39
N PRO A 371 -1.93 21.24 14.71
CA PRO A 371 -1.56 21.79 13.40
C PRO A 371 -2.74 21.70 12.43
N GLY A 372 -3.27 22.85 11.99
CA GLY A 372 -4.41 22.93 11.06
C GLY A 372 -5.79 23.00 11.71
N SER A 373 -5.89 23.09 13.05
CA SER A 373 -7.13 23.47 13.74
C SER A 373 -7.17 24.99 13.94
N THR A 374 -8.25 25.64 13.49
CA THR A 374 -8.56 27.00 13.96
C THR A 374 -8.87 26.94 15.45
N PRO A 375 -8.50 27.95 16.27
CA PRO A 375 -8.77 27.91 17.70
C PRO A 375 -10.29 27.91 17.94
N GLN A 376 -10.88 26.75 18.20
CA GLN A 376 -12.24 26.68 18.73
C GLN A 376 -12.16 26.94 20.22
N GLY A 377 -12.63 28.14 20.61
CA GLY A 377 -12.83 28.56 21.98
C GLY A 377 -13.44 27.44 22.82
N SER A 378 -12.63 26.89 23.71
CA SER A 378 -13.07 25.90 24.68
C SER A 378 -13.01 26.53 26.05
N THR A 379 -14.14 27.08 26.47
CA THR A 379 -14.45 27.36 27.86
C THR A 379 -14.28 26.06 28.65
N SER A 380 -13.27 25.98 29.52
CA SER A 380 -13.21 24.95 30.55
C SER A 380 -12.94 25.62 31.88
N ASP A 381 -14.03 26.06 32.52
CA ASP A 381 -14.10 26.37 33.94
C ASP A 381 -13.88 25.10 34.76
N LYS A 382 -12.63 24.68 34.99
CA LYS A 382 -12.28 23.82 36.13
C LYS A 382 -10.92 24.18 36.73
N PRO A 383 -10.84 24.47 38.04
CA PRO A 383 -9.58 24.72 38.70
C PRO A 383 -8.80 23.43 38.89
N VAL A 384 -7.50 23.45 38.54
CA VAL A 384 -6.55 22.40 38.88
C VAL A 384 -6.31 22.47 40.39
N THR A 385 -6.84 21.52 41.15
CA THR A 385 -6.47 21.33 42.56
C THR A 385 -5.74 20.01 42.71
N ALA A 386 -4.46 20.08 43.08
CA ALA A 386 -3.65 18.93 43.45
C ALA A 386 -3.98 18.50 44.89
N GLY A 387 -4.15 17.18 45.09
CA GLY A 387 -3.69 16.52 46.33
C GLY A 387 -4.69 15.66 47.12
N LYS A 388 -4.47 14.34 47.03
CA LYS A 388 -4.68 13.28 48.04
C LYS A 388 -6.10 12.87 48.45
N GLY A 389 -6.39 11.58 48.26
CA GLY A 389 -7.38 10.83 49.04
C GLY A 389 -7.88 9.60 48.30
N ALA A 390 -7.55 8.41 48.82
CA ALA A 390 -7.98 7.12 48.31
C ALA A 390 -9.50 6.90 48.43
N GLU A 391 -10.07 6.13 47.49
CA GLU A 391 -10.88 4.91 47.70
C GLU A 391 -11.82 4.66 46.52
N ASP A 392 -11.68 3.45 45.96
CA ASP A 392 -12.66 2.60 45.29
C ASP A 392 -13.92 3.23 44.70
N THR A 393 -14.05 3.15 43.37
CA THR A 393 -15.25 2.53 42.76
C THR A 393 -14.91 1.91 41.41
N THR A 394 -15.19 0.61 41.34
CA THR A 394 -15.04 -0.32 40.22
C THR A 394 -15.98 0.05 39.06
N GLY A 395 -15.48 -0.07 37.83
CA GLY A 395 -16.28 0.04 36.60
C GLY A 395 -15.49 -0.40 35.37
N ASP A 396 -15.55 -1.69 35.07
CA ASP A 396 -14.95 -2.36 33.91
C ASP A 396 -15.33 -1.73 32.56
N LEU A 397 -14.33 -1.50 31.69
CA LEU A 397 -14.52 -1.56 30.23
C LEU A 397 -13.35 -2.30 29.56
N ALA A 398 -13.71 -3.49 29.07
CA ALA A 398 -13.18 -4.24 27.94
C ALA A 398 -11.69 -4.65 27.95
N SER A 399 -11.48 -5.85 28.50
CA SER A 399 -10.47 -6.80 28.06
C SER A 399 -10.66 -7.18 26.59
N THR A 400 -9.67 -6.93 25.75
CA THR A 400 -9.33 -7.83 24.63
C THR A 400 -7.85 -8.11 24.69
N GLY A 401 -7.51 -9.20 25.37
CA GLY A 401 -6.18 -9.79 25.30
C GLY A 401 -5.92 -10.40 23.94
N THR A 402 -4.67 -10.31 23.50
CA THR A 402 -4.08 -11.33 22.63
C THR A 402 -2.78 -11.79 23.27
N SER A 403 -2.83 -13.04 23.70
CA SER A 403 -1.70 -13.81 24.21
C SER A 403 -0.59 -13.87 23.16
N GLY A 404 0.64 -13.70 23.64
CA GLY A 404 1.83 -13.92 22.86
C GLY A 404 1.95 -15.38 22.41
N THR A 405 2.14 -15.55 21.11
CA THR A 405 2.92 -16.66 20.55
C THR A 405 3.81 -16.06 19.46
N THR A 406 5.06 -15.87 19.80
CA THR A 406 6.15 -15.59 18.86
C THR A 406 6.31 -16.79 17.92
N THR A 407 5.71 -16.72 16.74
CA THR A 407 6.13 -17.53 15.60
C THR A 407 7.27 -16.81 14.91
N THR A 408 8.49 -17.25 15.16
CA THR A 408 9.67 -16.87 14.38
C THR A 408 9.46 -17.29 12.93
N LEU A 409 9.09 -16.33 12.07
CA LEU A 409 9.23 -16.47 10.63
C LEU A 409 10.71 -16.30 10.29
N ALA A 410 11.39 -17.42 10.04
CA ALA A 410 12.68 -17.43 9.37
C ALA A 410 12.46 -16.98 7.92
N LEU A 411 12.92 -15.78 7.58
CA LEU A 411 13.03 -15.28 6.21
C LEU A 411 14.09 -16.10 5.48
N ALA A 412 13.65 -17.06 4.67
CA ALA A 412 14.50 -17.70 3.68
C ALA A 412 14.88 -16.66 2.61
N GLY A 413 16.15 -16.25 2.60
CA GLY A 413 16.72 -15.44 1.53
C GLY A 413 16.71 -16.21 0.22
N GLY A 414 15.70 -15.97 -0.62
CA GLY A 414 15.63 -16.44 -1.98
C GLY A 414 15.85 -15.28 -2.95
N ALA A 415 17.08 -15.11 -3.42
CA ALA A 415 17.33 -14.30 -4.61
C ALA A 415 16.68 -15.01 -5.82
N VAL A 416 15.56 -14.50 -6.31
CA VAL A 416 14.95 -14.98 -7.56
C VAL A 416 15.37 -14.04 -8.69
N VAL A 417 16.41 -14.45 -9.40
CA VAL A 417 16.73 -13.93 -10.72
C VAL A 417 15.63 -14.37 -11.68
N LEU A 418 14.88 -13.41 -12.24
CA LEU A 418 13.98 -13.64 -13.37
C LEU A 418 14.82 -13.94 -14.61
N GLY A 419 15.13 -15.21 -14.83
CA GLY A 419 15.74 -15.70 -16.07
C GLY A 419 14.70 -15.75 -17.20
N ALA A 420 14.92 -14.96 -18.25
CA ALA A 420 14.20 -15.09 -19.51
C ALA A 420 14.51 -16.46 -20.15
N GLY A 421 13.53 -17.35 -20.21
CA GLY A 421 13.64 -18.63 -20.90
C GLY A 421 13.61 -18.45 -22.42
N ALA A 422 14.79 -18.42 -23.06
CA ALA A 422 14.93 -18.60 -24.50
C ALA A 422 14.80 -20.10 -24.84
N VAL A 423 13.75 -20.47 -25.57
CA VAL A 423 13.61 -21.82 -26.14
C VAL A 423 14.57 -21.95 -27.32
N ILE A 424 15.74 -22.56 -27.09
CA ILE A 424 16.64 -22.98 -28.17
C ILE A 424 16.08 -24.25 -28.82
N VAL A 425 15.65 -24.11 -30.07
CA VAL A 425 15.37 -25.24 -30.97
C VAL A 425 16.68 -25.97 -31.28
N ALA A 426 16.91 -27.10 -30.62
CA ALA A 426 17.99 -28.03 -30.97
C ALA A 426 17.57 -28.81 -32.24
N ARG A 427 17.96 -28.31 -33.42
CA ARG A 427 17.89 -29.05 -34.69
C ARG A 427 18.93 -30.17 -34.67
N ARG A 428 18.52 -31.37 -34.26
CA ARG A 428 19.34 -32.58 -34.28
C ARG A 428 19.73 -32.93 -35.72
N ARG A 429 21.00 -32.72 -36.08
CA ARG A 429 21.61 -33.32 -37.28
C ARG A 429 21.72 -34.82 -37.05
N ARG A 430 21.12 -35.64 -37.92
CA ARG A 430 21.59 -37.00 -38.21
C ARG A 430 22.32 -36.93 -39.55
N GLY A 431 23.60 -37.30 -39.53
CA GLY A 431 24.32 -37.66 -40.73
C GLY A 431 23.93 -39.06 -41.19
N ALA A 432 24.02 -39.28 -42.50
CA ALA A 432 24.32 -40.57 -43.08
C ALA A 432 25.18 -40.29 -44.32
N THR A 433 26.43 -40.75 -44.24
CA THR A 433 27.32 -41.07 -45.35
C THR A 433 26.75 -42.21 -46.18
N GLY A 434 26.92 -42.15 -47.50
CA GLY A 434 26.49 -43.16 -48.47
C GLY A 434 26.23 -42.51 -49.82
#